data_AF-A0A1C5VMB4-F1
#
_entry.id   AF-A0A1C5VMB4-F1
#
_cell.length_a   1.000
_cell.length_b   1.000
_cell.length_c   1.000
_cell.angle_alpha   90.00
_cell.angle_beta   90.00
_cell.angle_gamma   90.00
#
_symmetry.space_group_name_H-M   'P 1'
#
loop_
_entity.id
_entity.type
_entity.pdbx_description
1 polymer ?
#
loop_
_entity_poly.entity_id
_entity_poly.type
_entity_poly.pdbx_seq_one_letter_code
_entity_poly.pdbx_strand_id
1 'polypeptide(L)' 'MAESTTFERICDIIRDNGGTADMELTPETKLADAGLDSLATVEAVIACEDEFDIEIETDSNPETVGEFVELVESLMEN' A
#
# COMPACT_ATOMS: atom_id res chain seq x y z
N MET A 1 -10.91 16.52 -3.00
CA MET A 1 -10.44 16.33 -1.61
C MET A 1 -10.64 14.86 -1.21
N ALA A 2 -10.15 13.92 -2.01
CA ALA A 2 -10.22 12.47 -1.75
C ALA A 2 -8.82 11.82 -1.63
N GLU A 3 -7.78 12.59 -1.94
CA GLU A 3 -6.37 12.18 -2.08
C GLU A 3 -5.68 11.81 -0.76
N SER A 4 -6.30 12.06 0.40
CA SER A 4 -5.70 11.73 1.70
C SER A 4 -6.14 10.37 2.23
N THR A 5 -7.37 9.92 1.97
CA THR A 5 -7.90 8.73 2.65
C THR A 5 -7.27 7.43 2.17
N THR A 6 -7.03 7.27 0.86
CA THR A 6 -6.45 6.04 0.30
C THR A 6 -4.98 5.91 0.70
N PHE A 7 -4.21 7.00 0.54
CA PHE A 7 -2.82 7.04 1.00
C PHE A 7 -2.70 6.75 2.49
N GLU A 8 -3.49 7.42 3.33
CA GLU A 8 -3.45 7.22 4.79
C GLU A 8 -3.78 5.78 5.18
N ARG A 9 -4.80 5.19 4.59
CA ARG A 9 -5.20 3.78 4.80
C ARG A 9 -4.11 2.80 4.40
N ILE A 10 -3.54 2.95 3.20
CA ILE A 10 -2.44 2.11 2.72
C ILE A 10 -1.21 2.28 3.61
N CYS A 11 -0.90 3.52 3.98
CA CYS A 11 0.20 3.85 4.88
C CYS A 11 0.01 3.17 6.25
N ASP A 12 -1.21 3.13 6.78
CA ASP A 12 -1.56 2.44 8.02
C ASP A 12 -1.37 0.92 7.91
N ILE A 13 -1.90 0.30 6.83
CA ILE A 13 -1.75 -1.14 6.55
C ILE A 13 -0.27 -1.52 6.42
N ILE A 14 0.51 -0.70 5.71
CA ILE A 14 1.95 -0.88 5.54
C ILE A 14 2.68 -0.73 6.88
N ARG A 15 2.33 0.25 7.74
CA ARG A 15 2.95 0.37 9.06
C ARG A 15 2.65 -0.81 9.96
N ASP A 16 1.41 -1.31 9.93
CA ASP A 16 0.97 -2.42 10.76
C ASP A 16 1.65 -3.73 10.33
N ASN A 17 1.70 -3.99 9.01
CA ASN A 17 2.34 -5.18 8.45
C ASN A 17 3.87 -5.10 8.45
N GLY A 18 4.44 -3.93 8.14
CA GLY A 18 5.88 -3.70 8.04
C GLY A 18 6.55 -3.41 9.38
N GLY A 19 5.79 -3.21 10.46
CA GLY A 19 6.32 -2.93 11.80
C GLY A 19 7.06 -1.60 11.90
N THR A 20 6.83 -0.68 10.96
CA THR A 20 7.49 0.63 10.85
C THR A 20 6.62 1.75 11.41
N ALA A 21 6.09 1.57 12.63
CA ALA A 21 5.20 2.53 13.28
C ALA A 21 5.81 3.94 13.47
N ASP A 22 7.14 4.03 13.62
CA ASP A 22 7.89 5.28 13.79
C ASP A 22 8.54 5.79 12.49
N MET A 23 8.30 5.13 11.35
CA MET A 23 8.86 5.56 10.06
C MET A 23 7.93 6.55 9.37
N GLU A 24 8.52 7.65 8.88
CA GLU A 24 7.86 8.51 7.90
C GLU A 24 7.84 7.76 6.56
N LEU A 25 6.69 7.17 6.24
CA LEU A 25 6.45 6.59 4.94
C LEU A 25 6.16 7.73 3.96
N THR A 26 7.09 7.92 3.02
CA THR A 26 6.92 8.83 1.90
C THR A 26 6.50 8.04 0.66
N PRO A 27 5.87 8.68 -0.34
CA PRO A 27 5.61 8.02 -1.62
C PRO A 27 6.89 7.50 -2.31
N GLU A 28 8.06 8.02 -1.95
CA GLU A 28 9.37 7.55 -2.45
C GLU A 28 9.94 6.36 -1.66
N THR A 29 9.33 6.01 -0.51
CA THR A 29 9.77 4.88 0.32
C THR A 29 9.43 3.57 -0.37
N LYS A 30 10.39 2.65 -0.43
CA LYS A 30 10.15 1.32 -0.99
C LYS A 30 9.34 0.47 -0.02
N LEU A 31 8.43 -0.36 -0.53
CA LEU A 31 7.66 -1.32 0.28
C LEU A 31 8.60 -2.28 1.05
N ALA A 32 9.69 -2.70 0.39
CA ALA A 32 10.74 -3.50 1.02
C ALA A 32 11.50 -2.74 2.14
N ASP A 33 11.70 -1.43 2.02
CA ASP A 33 12.31 -0.59 3.07
C ASP A 33 11.33 -0.31 4.21
N ALA A 34 10.04 -0.24 3.91
CA ALA A 34 8.96 -0.08 4.87
C ALA A 34 8.73 -1.34 5.74
N GLY A 35 9.50 -2.41 5.50
CA GLY A 35 9.43 -3.66 6.26
C GLY A 35 8.41 -4.66 5.73
N LEU A 36 7.84 -4.44 4.54
CA LEU A 36 7.04 -5.48 3.90
C LEU A 36 7.97 -6.54 3.29
N ASP A 37 8.18 -7.60 4.07
CA ASP A 37 8.73 -8.86 3.58
C ASP A 37 7.74 -9.55 2.62
N SER A 38 8.20 -10.58 1.89
CA SER A 38 7.40 -11.28 0.88
C SER A 38 6.04 -11.81 1.36
N LEU A 39 5.86 -12.08 2.67
CA LEU A 39 4.58 -12.43 3.27
C LEU A 39 3.75 -11.20 3.66
N ALA A 40 4.39 -10.21 4.28
CA ALA A 40 3.75 -8.97 4.71
C ALA A 40 3.22 -8.15 3.51
N THR A 41 3.92 -8.17 2.37
CA THR A 41 3.42 -7.57 1.11
C THR A 41 2.13 -8.25 0.64
N VAL A 42 2.05 -9.57 0.75
CA VAL A 42 0.84 -10.32 0.35
C VAL A 42 -0.32 -9.99 1.29
N GLU A 43 -0.09 -9.93 2.59
CA GLU A 43 -1.12 -9.54 3.56
C GLU A 43 -1.57 -8.09 3.36
N ALA A 44 -0.64 -7.16 3.11
CA ALA A 44 -0.97 -5.76 2.83
C ALA A 44 -1.78 -5.59 1.54
N VAL A 45 -1.44 -6.34 0.48
CA VAL A 45 -2.21 -6.35 -0.77
C VAL A 45 -3.62 -6.87 -0.53
N ILE A 46 -3.78 -8.03 0.11
CA ILE A 46 -5.10 -8.61 0.41
C ILE A 46 -5.94 -7.68 1.29
N ALA A 47 -5.33 -7.04 2.30
CA ALA A 47 -6.00 -6.07 3.15
C ALA A 47 -6.46 -4.83 2.37
N CYS A 48 -5.65 -4.36 1.40
CA CYS A 48 -6.05 -3.27 0.51
C CYS A 48 -7.17 -3.71 -0.44
N GLU A 49 -7.08 -4.91 -1.03
CA GLU A 49 -8.12 -5.46 -1.91
C GLU A 49 -9.48 -5.53 -1.19
N ASP A 50 -9.52 -6.02 0.04
CA ASP A 50 -10.75 -6.13 0.86
C ASP A 50 -11.25 -4.77 1.35
N GLU A 51 -10.35 -3.86 1.78
CA GLU A 51 -10.74 -2.53 2.30
C GLU A 51 -11.24 -1.59 1.20
N PHE A 52 -10.67 -1.67 -0.01
CA PHE A 52 -11.01 -0.79 -1.12
C PHE A 52 -11.91 -1.45 -2.17
N ASP A 53 -12.24 -2.74 -2.02
CA ASP A 53 -13.02 -3.54 -2.98
C ASP A 53 -12.40 -3.52 -4.39
N ILE A 54 -11.08 -3.71 -4.46
CA ILE A 54 -10.30 -3.72 -5.72
C ILE A 54 -9.59 -5.05 -5.91
N GLU A 55 -9.18 -5.35 -7.15
CA GLU A 55 -8.31 -6.48 -7.48
C GLU A 55 -6.94 -5.96 -7.94
N ILE A 56 -5.90 -6.27 -7.18
CA ILE A 56 -4.53 -5.90 -7.49
C ILE A 56 -3.84 -7.13 -8.08
N GLU A 57 -3.52 -7.09 -9.37
CA GLU A 57 -2.75 -8.17 -9.98
C GLU A 57 -1.38 -8.26 -9.30
N THR A 58 -1.04 -9.44 -8.78
CA THR A 58 0.23 -9.68 -8.05
C THR A 58 1.47 -9.45 -8.92
N ASP A 59 1.30 -9.35 -10.25
CA ASP A 59 2.34 -8.99 -11.22
C ASP A 59 2.59 -7.46 -11.27
N SER A 60 1.58 -6.66 -10.90
CA SER A 60 1.73 -5.24 -10.58
C SER A 60 2.41 -5.16 -9.22
N ASN A 61 3.71 -5.42 -9.20
CA ASN A 61 4.52 -5.37 -7.99
C ASN A 61 5.04 -3.93 -7.80
N PRO A 62 4.29 -3.01 -7.16
CA PRO A 62 4.76 -1.66 -6.89
C PRO A 62 6.09 -1.74 -6.11
N GLU A 63 7.04 -0.88 -6.47
CA GLU A 63 8.30 -0.81 -5.71
C GLU A 63 8.17 0.15 -4.53
N THR A 64 7.37 1.20 -4.69
CA THR A 64 7.22 2.29 -3.73
C THR A 64 5.80 2.41 -3.18
N VAL A 65 5.68 3.00 -1.98
CA VAL A 65 4.37 3.29 -1.38
C VAL A 65 3.55 4.21 -2.29
N GLY A 66 4.18 5.17 -2.95
CA GLY A 66 3.51 6.07 -3.89
C GLY A 66 2.90 5.33 -5.06
N GLU A 67 3.68 4.45 -5.71
CA GLU A 67 3.17 3.63 -6.81
C GLU A 67 2.04 2.71 -6.37
N PHE A 68 2.11 2.14 -5.18
CA PHE A 68 1.03 1.28 -4.67
C PHE A 68 -0.26 2.08 -4.45
N VAL A 69 -0.15 3.29 -3.88
CA VAL A 69 -1.30 4.16 -3.66
C VAL A 69 -1.91 4.63 -4.99
N GLU A 70 -1.08 5.06 -5.93
CA GLU A 70 -1.55 5.47 -7.27
C GLU A 70 -2.21 4.31 -8.01
N LEU A 71 -1.68 3.08 -7.87
CA LEU A 71 -2.27 1.87 -8.45
C LEU A 71 -3.67 1.63 -7.87
N VAL A 72 -3.81 1.66 -6.54
CA VAL A 72 -5.09 1.47 -5.85
C VAL A 72 -6.08 2.56 -6.23
N GLU A 73 -5.69 3.83 -6.18
CA GLU A 73 -6.56 4.95 -6.57
C GLU A 73 -7.02 4.82 -8.04
N SER A 74 -6.11 4.43 -8.94
CA SER A 74 -6.45 4.23 -10.35
C SER A 74 -7.42 3.07 -10.59
N LEU A 75 -7.41 2.04 -9.73
CA LEU A 75 -8.35 0.93 -9.76
C LEU A 75 -9.71 1.32 -9.17
N MET A 76 -9.72 2.10 -8.09
CA MET A 76 -10.95 2.59 -7.44
C MET A 76 -11.75 3.59 -8.30
N GLU A 77 -11.08 4.34 -9.18
CA GLU A 77 -11.71 5.36 -10.03
C GLU A 77 -12.25 4.80 -11.36
N ASN A 78 -12.14 3.48 -11.60
CA ASN A 78 -12.69 2.78 -12.78
C ASN A 78 -13.98 2.03 -12.48
#